data_AF-A0A7V8JIK9-F1
#
_entry.id   AF-A0A7V8JIK9-F1
#
_cell.length_a   1.000
_cell.length_b   1.000
_cell.length_c   1.000
_cell.angle_alpha   90.00
_cell.angle_beta   90.00
_cell.angle_gamma   90.00
#
_symmetry.space_group_name_H-M   'P 1'
#
loop_
_entity.id
_entity.type
_entity.pdbx_description
1 polymer ?
#
loop_
_entity_poly.entity_id
_entity_poly.type
_entity_poly.pdbx_seq_one_letter_code
_entity_poly.pdbx_strand_id
1 'polypeptide(L)'
;MRPSLARLLLSLASVLPGFASAGYTTPPIAPLTTSAMPEGVPSQPFGIPLDRPFNQLTFAATHNSFAYYTPILRNQDKNIGTQLRDGVGGLMLDLHEYKGRVFVCHESCTNPINTKIYSLANWFNEDILPHMQQHPEAILTVFFEDQVTKAQLEAELKLSPGLANMTFDPASWPDSAEWPTARQMIAKGQRILLFTDSTSNHGTFNVGNGKATVMLDRDAMVENNWNLGDTIFSHNWSCDNHPFKPALNNKQVKFSGKRWPSLFLMNQFHSQGETLHARSDNNLSNLWKRVEDKCRAKTDRTPNFIAVDFYHQGDALEYAATLSHGGMVLWEGNNATQDAVCAIPYTGRPYAVNFQASNQRVSGCENDEARSATLLNLKAGSVISIYDSPSRSREDDWTTLEVTKDFEKITINSFETARWPDGILLKWVNHNNGLDGKVSSVTLGYPEPPMIVFYEGNHTSQNIVCTLVMPGSGRQFVNFQHDPYGCDNDEARSARFYNMKKGQHVTIYDSPNGAHKDDNIQIEILKDIKYFSLPTFEQSVSDPSYRATFYRKNGLDGKVSGVLMEASNR
;
A
#
# COMPACT_ATOMS: atom_id res chain seq x y z
N MET A 1 -33.38 -6.51 -18.28
CA MET A 1 -33.65 -6.11 -19.68
C MET A 1 -32.99 -4.76 -19.93
N ARG A 2 -31.77 -4.75 -20.50
CA ARG A 2 -31.12 -3.56 -21.05
C ARG A 2 -31.70 -3.30 -22.46
N PRO A 3 -31.84 -2.05 -22.93
CA PRO A 3 -32.18 -1.81 -24.33
C PRO A 3 -30.95 -2.12 -25.21
N SER A 4 -31.14 -2.93 -26.25
CA SER A 4 -30.11 -3.31 -27.22
C SER A 4 -29.69 -2.09 -28.06
N LEU A 5 -28.41 -1.70 -28.01
CA LEU A 5 -27.85 -0.73 -28.94
C LEU A 5 -27.47 -1.43 -30.26
N ALA A 6 -28.44 -1.49 -31.18
CA ALA A 6 -28.14 -1.63 -32.60
C ALA A 6 -28.03 -0.23 -33.21
N ARG A 7 -26.80 0.19 -33.54
CA ARG A 7 -26.39 1.15 -34.59
C ARG A 7 -25.12 1.89 -34.17
N LEU A 8 -23.98 1.56 -34.79
CA LEU A 8 -23.17 2.45 -35.63
C LEU A 8 -21.87 1.72 -36.00
N LEU A 9 -21.85 1.00 -37.12
CA LEU A 9 -20.61 0.53 -37.74
C LEU A 9 -20.69 0.84 -39.23
N LEU A 10 -20.03 1.91 -39.65
CA LEU A 10 -19.67 2.11 -41.04
C LEU A 10 -18.32 2.82 -41.17
N SER A 11 -17.56 2.28 -42.13
CA SER A 11 -16.30 2.73 -42.73
C SER A 11 -15.03 2.65 -41.87
N LEU A 12 -14.24 1.60 -42.08
CA LEU A 12 -12.99 1.70 -42.84
C LEU A 12 -12.43 0.29 -43.11
N ALA A 13 -12.43 -0.10 -44.37
CA ALA A 13 -11.82 -1.32 -44.87
C ALA A 13 -10.69 -0.99 -45.86
N SER A 14 -9.77 -1.94 -45.99
CA SER A 14 -8.56 -2.02 -46.83
C SER A 14 -7.34 -1.27 -46.24
N VAL A 15 -6.20 -1.90 -45.93
CA VAL A 15 -5.29 -2.66 -46.81
C VAL A 15 -4.34 -3.50 -45.93
N LEU A 16 -4.12 -4.78 -46.28
CA LEU A 16 -3.02 -5.62 -45.77
C LEU A 16 -2.50 -6.49 -46.92
N PRO A 17 -1.18 -6.61 -47.13
CA PRO A 17 -0.57 -7.73 -47.84
C PRO A 17 -0.14 -8.81 -46.84
N GLY A 18 -0.33 -10.07 -47.25
CA GLY A 18 -0.11 -11.26 -46.42
C GLY A 18 1.35 -11.66 -46.23
N PHE A 19 1.58 -12.47 -45.20
CA PHE A 19 2.78 -13.27 -45.03
C PHE A 19 2.42 -14.70 -44.62
N ALA A 20 3.17 -15.64 -45.21
CA ALA A 20 2.96 -17.07 -45.20
C ALA A 20 3.30 -17.75 -43.86
N SER A 21 2.62 -18.87 -43.61
CA SER A 21 2.85 -19.75 -42.46
C SER A 21 4.13 -20.57 -42.61
N ALA A 22 5.02 -20.52 -41.61
CA ALA A 22 6.06 -21.51 -41.40
C ALA A 22 5.71 -22.35 -40.17
N GLY A 23 5.60 -23.67 -40.35
CA GLY A 23 5.27 -24.62 -39.29
C GLY A 23 6.43 -24.83 -38.32
N TYR A 24 6.10 -25.00 -37.04
CA TYR A 24 7.02 -25.47 -36.02
C TYR A 24 6.45 -26.71 -35.33
N THR A 25 7.23 -27.79 -35.40
CA THR A 25 7.02 -29.07 -34.74
C THR A 25 7.35 -28.97 -33.25
N THR A 26 6.50 -29.55 -32.39
CA THR A 26 6.67 -29.62 -30.94
C THR A 26 7.65 -30.73 -30.53
N PRO A 27 8.62 -30.47 -29.63
CA PRO A 27 9.40 -31.53 -28.98
C PRO A 27 8.72 -32.04 -27.68
N PRO A 28 9.02 -33.27 -27.23
CA PRO A 28 8.28 -33.95 -26.16
C PRO A 28 8.67 -33.46 -24.75
N ILE A 29 7.69 -33.54 -23.84
CA ILE A 29 7.76 -33.11 -22.44
C ILE A 29 8.54 -34.15 -21.61
N ALA A 30 9.57 -33.71 -20.88
CA ALA A 30 10.24 -34.50 -19.85
C ALA A 30 9.59 -34.27 -18.46
N PRO A 31 9.60 -35.26 -17.55
CA PRO A 31 8.91 -35.15 -16.26
C PRO A 31 9.69 -34.28 -15.27
N LEU A 32 8.98 -33.36 -14.60
CA LEU A 32 9.56 -32.50 -13.56
C LEU A 32 9.86 -33.29 -12.28
N THR A 33 11.14 -33.32 -11.90
CA THR A 33 11.57 -33.63 -10.53
C THR A 33 11.41 -32.39 -9.64
N THR A 34 10.83 -32.58 -8.46
CA THR A 34 10.61 -31.57 -7.41
C THR A 34 11.93 -30.98 -6.89
N SER A 35 12.24 -29.76 -7.31
CA SER A 35 13.21 -28.88 -6.64
C SER A 35 12.46 -28.04 -5.61
N ALA A 36 12.96 -27.99 -4.38
CA ALA A 36 12.49 -27.05 -3.36
C ALA A 36 12.58 -25.61 -3.91
N MET A 37 11.50 -24.84 -3.78
CA MET A 37 11.39 -23.47 -4.29
C MET A 37 12.11 -22.47 -3.37
N PRO A 38 12.58 -21.32 -3.90
CA PRO A 38 13.11 -20.22 -3.09
C PRO A 38 12.00 -19.60 -2.23
N GLU A 39 12.38 -18.95 -1.13
CA GLU A 39 11.48 -18.28 -0.20
C GLU A 39 10.50 -17.30 -0.89
N GLY A 40 9.21 -17.66 -0.79
CA GLY A 40 8.01 -16.82 -0.72
C GLY A 40 7.97 -15.48 -1.48
N VAL A 41 7.42 -15.51 -2.70
CA VAL A 41 6.69 -14.35 -3.23
C VAL A 41 5.37 -14.23 -2.45
N PRO A 42 5.11 -13.12 -1.74
CA PRO A 42 3.84 -12.93 -1.04
C PRO A 42 2.65 -13.09 -1.98
N SER A 43 1.54 -13.64 -1.48
CA SER A 43 0.27 -13.82 -2.22
C SER A 43 -0.33 -12.53 -2.75
N GLN A 44 0.01 -11.43 -2.08
CA GLN A 44 -0.25 -10.07 -2.45
C GLN A 44 1.00 -9.27 -2.06
N PRO A 45 1.49 -8.34 -2.88
CA PRO A 45 2.75 -7.62 -2.64
C PRO A 45 2.82 -6.95 -1.26
N PHE A 46 1.65 -6.60 -0.70
CA PHE A 46 1.50 -5.93 0.61
C PHE A 46 0.94 -6.82 1.74
N GLY A 47 0.49 -8.06 1.46
CA GLY A 47 -0.21 -8.90 2.44
C GLY A 47 -1.52 -8.30 2.96
N ILE A 48 -2.16 -8.96 3.94
CA ILE A 48 -3.44 -8.52 4.54
C ILE A 48 -3.22 -8.29 6.06
N PRO A 49 -3.74 -7.20 6.66
CA PRO A 49 -3.63 -6.99 8.10
C PRO A 49 -4.54 -7.96 8.86
N LEU A 50 -3.93 -9.02 9.40
CA LEU A 50 -4.62 -10.20 9.92
C LEU A 50 -5.57 -9.92 11.09
N ASP A 51 -5.27 -8.92 11.92
CA ASP A 51 -6.03 -8.63 13.14
C ASP A 51 -7.18 -7.62 12.91
N ARG A 52 -7.38 -7.15 11.68
CA ARG A 52 -8.52 -6.29 11.34
C ARG A 52 -9.76 -7.11 10.95
N PRO A 53 -10.96 -6.71 11.40
CA PRO A 53 -12.23 -7.21 10.87
C PRO A 53 -12.30 -7.06 9.34
N PHE A 54 -12.94 -8.01 8.66
CA PHE A 54 -13.03 -8.01 7.20
C PHE A 54 -13.63 -6.72 6.62
N ASN A 55 -14.61 -6.11 7.30
CA ASN A 55 -15.20 -4.83 6.88
C ASN A 55 -14.27 -3.61 7.02
N GLN A 56 -13.08 -3.78 7.60
CA GLN A 56 -12.05 -2.73 7.70
C GLN A 56 -10.90 -2.97 6.72
N LEU A 57 -11.06 -3.93 5.79
CA LEU A 57 -10.13 -4.22 4.72
C LEU A 57 -10.67 -3.66 3.41
N THR A 58 -9.77 -3.12 2.61
CA THR A 58 -9.97 -2.64 1.24
C THR A 58 -9.11 -3.45 0.28
N PHE A 59 -9.74 -3.99 -0.75
CA PHE A 59 -9.08 -4.72 -1.83
C PHE A 59 -9.25 -3.98 -3.16
N ALA A 60 -8.23 -4.00 -4.00
CA ALA A 60 -8.46 -3.75 -5.42
C ALA A 60 -9.31 -4.90 -5.98
N ALA A 61 -10.29 -4.57 -6.80
CA ALA A 61 -11.15 -5.50 -7.51
C ALA A 61 -11.11 -5.19 -9.02
N THR A 62 -11.36 -6.20 -9.84
CA THR A 62 -11.37 -6.03 -11.30
C THR A 62 -12.78 -6.19 -11.85
N HIS A 63 -13.23 -5.19 -12.61
CA HIS A 63 -14.45 -5.28 -13.41
C HIS A 63 -14.22 -6.22 -14.60
N ASN A 64 -15.20 -7.11 -14.84
CA ASN A 64 -15.13 -8.17 -15.84
C ASN A 64 -13.75 -8.85 -15.88
N SER A 65 -13.33 -9.43 -14.75
CA SER A 65 -11.96 -9.92 -14.55
C SER A 65 -11.49 -10.90 -15.62
N PHE A 66 -12.42 -11.60 -16.27
CA PHE A 66 -12.19 -12.57 -17.33
C PHE A 66 -11.88 -11.93 -18.71
N ALA A 67 -12.21 -10.65 -18.89
CA ALA A 67 -12.19 -9.96 -20.17
C ALA A 67 -10.80 -9.41 -20.52
N TYR A 68 -9.86 -10.30 -20.80
CA TYR A 68 -8.49 -9.95 -21.23
C TYR A 68 -8.08 -10.46 -22.61
N TYR A 69 -8.90 -11.30 -23.23
CA TYR A 69 -8.68 -11.80 -24.59
C TYR A 69 -9.48 -11.06 -25.65
N THR A 70 -10.43 -10.22 -25.24
CA THR A 70 -11.32 -9.54 -26.18
C THR A 70 -10.55 -8.42 -26.89
N PRO A 71 -10.58 -8.37 -28.23
CA PRO A 71 -9.86 -7.34 -28.99
C PRO A 71 -10.58 -5.97 -28.94
N ILE A 72 -11.86 -5.96 -28.55
CA ILE A 72 -12.71 -4.79 -28.39
C ILE A 72 -13.44 -4.94 -27.05
N LEU A 73 -13.59 -3.87 -26.27
CA LEU A 73 -14.20 -3.88 -24.93
C LEU A 73 -13.45 -4.81 -23.96
N ARG A 74 -12.12 -4.73 -23.98
CA ARG A 74 -11.30 -5.40 -22.96
C ARG A 74 -11.44 -4.63 -21.65
N ASN A 75 -11.55 -5.32 -20.52
CA ASN A 75 -11.51 -4.67 -19.22
C ASN A 75 -10.17 -4.87 -18.51
N GLN A 76 -9.41 -5.91 -18.84
CA GLN A 76 -8.13 -6.22 -18.19
C GLN A 76 -7.06 -6.64 -19.21
N ASP A 77 -5.78 -6.34 -18.99
CA ASP A 77 -4.70 -6.84 -19.89
C ASP A 77 -4.10 -8.16 -19.43
N LYS A 78 -4.40 -8.56 -18.19
CA LYS A 78 -3.78 -9.71 -17.52
C LYS A 78 -4.84 -10.77 -17.21
N ASN A 79 -4.44 -12.04 -17.27
CA ASN A 79 -5.32 -13.14 -16.86
C ASN A 79 -5.60 -13.14 -15.36
N ILE A 80 -6.63 -13.87 -14.92
CA ILE A 80 -7.05 -13.94 -13.51
C ILE A 80 -5.90 -14.43 -12.62
N GLY A 81 -5.18 -15.49 -13.00
CA GLY A 81 -4.02 -15.93 -12.23
C GLY A 81 -2.96 -14.85 -11.99
N THR A 82 -2.73 -13.94 -12.96
CA THR A 82 -1.82 -12.79 -12.79
C THR A 82 -2.44 -11.70 -11.93
N GLN A 83 -3.71 -11.35 -12.15
CA GLN A 83 -4.45 -10.42 -11.30
C GLN A 83 -4.33 -10.79 -9.82
N LEU A 84 -4.54 -12.07 -9.49
CA LEU A 84 -4.45 -12.57 -8.13
C LEU A 84 -3.03 -12.47 -7.55
N ARG A 85 -1.99 -12.83 -8.33
CA ARG A 85 -0.58 -12.70 -7.91
C ARG A 85 -0.16 -11.26 -7.67
N ASP A 86 -0.72 -10.33 -8.45
CA ASP A 86 -0.41 -8.91 -8.36
C ASP A 86 -1.13 -8.23 -7.18
N GLY A 87 -2.09 -8.92 -6.54
CA GLY A 87 -2.76 -8.45 -5.32
C GLY A 87 -4.24 -8.10 -5.47
N VAL A 88 -4.88 -8.41 -6.60
CA VAL A 88 -6.34 -8.26 -6.75
C VAL A 88 -7.04 -9.20 -5.76
N GLY A 89 -7.92 -8.64 -4.93
CA GLY A 89 -8.70 -9.38 -3.92
C GLY A 89 -10.20 -9.49 -4.22
N GLY A 90 -10.65 -8.90 -5.33
CA GLY A 90 -12.03 -8.98 -5.80
C GLY A 90 -12.12 -9.26 -7.31
N LEU A 91 -12.98 -10.19 -7.72
CA LEU A 91 -13.22 -10.51 -9.14
C LEU A 91 -14.71 -10.34 -9.48
N MET A 92 -15.02 -9.62 -10.56
CA MET A 92 -16.38 -9.51 -11.10
C MET A 92 -16.52 -10.39 -12.34
N LEU A 93 -17.45 -11.33 -12.32
CA LEU A 93 -17.65 -12.34 -13.36
C LEU A 93 -19.11 -12.35 -13.84
N ASP A 94 -19.30 -12.34 -15.16
CA ASP A 94 -20.63 -12.37 -15.79
C ASP A 94 -21.01 -13.82 -16.12
N LEU A 95 -22.02 -14.36 -15.47
CA LEU A 95 -22.42 -15.76 -15.65
C LEU A 95 -23.52 -15.88 -16.70
N HIS A 96 -23.25 -16.71 -17.72
CA HIS A 96 -24.21 -17.03 -18.77
C HIS A 96 -24.29 -18.53 -19.04
N GLU A 97 -25.47 -18.98 -19.48
CA GLU A 97 -25.65 -20.33 -19.98
C GLU A 97 -25.02 -20.45 -21.38
N TYR A 98 -24.23 -21.50 -21.57
CA TYR A 98 -23.72 -21.87 -22.89
C TYR A 98 -23.51 -23.38 -22.98
N LYS A 99 -24.21 -24.01 -23.93
CA LYS A 99 -24.11 -25.46 -24.22
C LYS A 99 -24.36 -26.34 -22.98
N GLY A 100 -25.35 -25.99 -22.17
CA GLY A 100 -25.78 -26.73 -20.99
C GLY A 100 -24.91 -26.52 -19.77
N ARG A 101 -23.99 -25.56 -19.79
CA ARG A 101 -23.06 -25.24 -18.69
C ARG A 101 -23.02 -23.75 -18.41
N VAL A 102 -22.43 -23.37 -17.27
CA VAL A 102 -22.26 -21.96 -16.90
C VAL A 102 -20.88 -21.48 -17.34
N PHE A 103 -20.87 -20.49 -18.21
CA PHE A 103 -19.67 -19.85 -18.74
C PHE A 103 -19.58 -18.41 -18.26
N VAL A 104 -18.35 -17.88 -18.32
CA VAL A 104 -18.08 -16.47 -18.05
C VAL A 104 -17.77 -15.75 -19.36
N CYS A 105 -18.57 -14.73 -19.70
CA CYS A 105 -18.52 -14.03 -20.98
C CYS A 105 -19.31 -12.72 -20.93
N HIS A 106 -19.02 -11.76 -21.82
CA HIS A 106 -19.79 -10.52 -21.90
C HIS A 106 -21.13 -10.70 -22.59
N GLU A 107 -22.20 -10.18 -21.98
CA GLU A 107 -23.60 -10.11 -22.46
C GLU A 107 -24.25 -11.45 -22.84
N SER A 108 -23.61 -12.24 -23.71
CA SER A 108 -23.93 -13.62 -24.03
C SER A 108 -22.69 -14.32 -24.59
N CYS A 109 -22.54 -15.61 -24.33
CA CYS A 109 -21.36 -16.37 -24.75
C CYS A 109 -21.32 -16.64 -26.27
N THR A 110 -22.38 -16.29 -27.01
CA THR A 110 -22.41 -16.32 -28.47
C THR A 110 -22.02 -14.97 -29.10
N ASN A 111 -21.87 -13.91 -28.32
CA ASN A 111 -21.50 -12.59 -28.85
C ASN A 111 -20.07 -12.66 -29.46
N PRO A 112 -19.86 -12.24 -30.72
CA PRO A 112 -18.56 -12.29 -31.39
C PRO A 112 -17.42 -11.54 -30.70
N ILE A 113 -17.72 -10.60 -29.79
CA ILE A 113 -16.69 -9.93 -28.97
C ILE A 113 -15.95 -10.93 -28.06
N ASN A 114 -16.61 -12.01 -27.68
CA ASN A 114 -16.06 -13.08 -26.84
C ASN A 114 -15.21 -14.03 -27.70
N THR A 115 -13.94 -13.70 -27.89
CA THR A 115 -12.98 -14.51 -28.67
C THR A 115 -12.52 -15.78 -27.96
N LYS A 116 -12.56 -15.77 -26.62
CA LYS A 116 -12.32 -16.94 -25.76
C LYS A 116 -13.27 -16.89 -24.57
N ILE A 117 -13.91 -18.02 -24.28
CA ILE A 117 -14.81 -18.20 -23.14
C ILE A 117 -14.41 -19.48 -22.42
N TYR A 118 -14.51 -19.45 -21.10
CA TYR A 118 -14.25 -20.60 -20.24
C TYR A 118 -15.43 -20.79 -19.30
N SER A 119 -15.65 -22.04 -18.90
CA SER A 119 -16.68 -22.33 -17.92
C SER A 119 -16.28 -21.72 -16.56
N LEU A 120 -17.26 -21.45 -15.70
CA LEU A 120 -16.98 -20.98 -14.34
C LEU A 120 -16.12 -22.00 -13.56
N ALA A 121 -16.37 -23.30 -13.74
CA ALA A 121 -15.54 -24.33 -13.13
C ALA A 121 -14.08 -24.32 -13.61
N ASN A 122 -13.81 -23.99 -14.88
CA ASN A 122 -12.44 -23.82 -15.36
C ASN A 122 -11.74 -22.66 -14.62
N TRP A 123 -12.39 -21.49 -14.50
CA TRP A 123 -11.82 -20.37 -13.72
C TRP A 123 -11.53 -20.75 -12.27
N PHE A 124 -12.43 -21.50 -11.64
CA PHE A 124 -12.19 -21.99 -10.29
C PHE A 124 -11.02 -22.97 -10.20
N ASN A 125 -10.98 -23.97 -11.09
CA ASN A 125 -10.04 -25.09 -10.97
C ASN A 125 -8.64 -24.77 -11.51
N GLU A 126 -8.51 -23.84 -12.45
CA GLU A 126 -7.25 -23.52 -13.12
C GLU A 126 -6.58 -22.25 -12.60
N ASP A 127 -7.35 -21.26 -12.13
CA ASP A 127 -6.81 -19.98 -11.66
C ASP A 127 -7.02 -19.78 -10.15
N ILE A 128 -8.28 -19.81 -9.69
CA ILE A 128 -8.63 -19.36 -8.33
C ILE A 128 -8.17 -20.36 -7.26
N LEU A 129 -8.60 -21.63 -7.33
CA LEU A 129 -8.28 -22.63 -6.31
C LEU A 129 -6.76 -22.90 -6.23
N PRO A 130 -6.01 -23.01 -7.35
CA PRO A 130 -4.56 -23.13 -7.29
C PRO A 130 -3.90 -21.94 -6.58
N HIS A 131 -4.32 -20.70 -6.86
CA HIS A 131 -3.83 -19.52 -6.16
C HIS A 131 -4.13 -19.62 -4.64
N MET A 132 -5.37 -19.93 -4.27
CA MET A 132 -5.77 -20.03 -2.86
C MET A 132 -5.02 -21.15 -2.09
N GLN A 133 -4.58 -22.21 -2.78
CA GLN A 133 -3.75 -23.28 -2.21
C GLN A 133 -2.29 -22.85 -2.04
N GLN A 134 -1.72 -22.17 -3.05
CA GLN A 134 -0.35 -21.63 -3.00
C GLN A 134 -0.22 -20.50 -1.97
N HIS A 135 -1.34 -19.85 -1.64
CA HIS A 135 -1.39 -18.68 -0.79
C HIS A 135 -2.39 -18.85 0.36
N PRO A 136 -1.98 -19.50 1.47
CA PRO A 136 -2.89 -19.83 2.57
C PRO A 136 -3.44 -18.62 3.33
N GLU A 137 -2.77 -17.46 3.23
CA GLU A 137 -3.21 -16.20 3.85
C GLU A 137 -4.13 -15.37 2.93
N ALA A 138 -4.30 -15.74 1.66
CA ALA A 138 -5.16 -15.00 0.74
C ALA A 138 -6.63 -15.14 1.15
N ILE A 139 -7.37 -14.03 0.99
CA ILE A 139 -8.83 -13.96 1.06
C ILE A 139 -9.29 -13.35 -0.27
N LEU A 140 -10.27 -13.98 -0.92
CA LEU A 140 -10.76 -13.59 -2.24
C LEU A 140 -12.27 -13.40 -2.19
N THR A 141 -12.76 -12.35 -2.85
CA THR A 141 -14.19 -12.15 -3.09
C THR A 141 -14.49 -12.26 -4.58
N VAL A 142 -15.56 -12.98 -4.93
CA VAL A 142 -16.03 -13.15 -6.30
C VAL A 142 -17.47 -12.69 -6.39
N PHE A 143 -17.75 -11.76 -7.29
CA PHE A 143 -19.07 -11.21 -7.57
C PHE A 143 -19.59 -11.79 -8.89
N PHE A 144 -20.83 -12.27 -8.89
CA PHE A 144 -21.51 -12.80 -10.06
C PHE A 144 -22.59 -11.82 -10.53
N GLU A 145 -22.47 -11.31 -11.76
CA GLU A 145 -23.61 -10.80 -12.53
C GLU A 145 -24.31 -12.01 -13.15
N ASP A 146 -25.43 -12.42 -12.57
CA ASP A 146 -25.92 -13.80 -12.67
C ASP A 146 -27.14 -13.92 -13.60
N GLN A 147 -26.90 -14.46 -14.81
CA GLN A 147 -27.95 -14.71 -15.81
C GLN A 147 -28.28 -16.20 -15.98
N VAL A 148 -27.94 -17.05 -15.00
CA VAL A 148 -28.20 -18.50 -15.06
C VAL A 148 -29.28 -18.94 -14.07
N THR A 149 -29.75 -20.17 -14.22
CA THR A 149 -30.68 -20.77 -13.23
C THR A 149 -29.92 -21.38 -12.05
N LYS A 150 -30.57 -21.47 -10.90
CA LYS A 150 -30.00 -22.12 -9.70
C LYS A 150 -29.49 -23.54 -9.96
N ALA A 151 -30.23 -24.32 -10.75
CA ALA A 151 -29.86 -25.69 -11.10
C ALA A 151 -28.59 -25.75 -11.96
N GLN A 152 -28.42 -24.81 -12.89
CA GLN A 152 -27.21 -24.70 -13.70
C GLN A 152 -26.01 -24.27 -12.85
N LEU A 153 -26.19 -23.27 -11.99
CA LEU A 153 -25.14 -22.85 -11.05
C LEU A 153 -24.73 -24.00 -10.12
N GLU A 154 -25.70 -24.72 -9.55
CA GLU A 154 -25.43 -25.88 -8.71
C GLU A 154 -24.65 -26.97 -9.46
N ALA A 155 -25.07 -27.31 -10.68
CA ALA A 155 -24.39 -28.31 -11.51
C ALA A 155 -22.95 -27.89 -11.84
N GLU A 156 -22.73 -26.61 -12.13
CA GLU A 156 -21.40 -26.09 -12.43
C GLU A 156 -20.49 -26.05 -11.19
N LEU A 157 -20.97 -25.58 -10.04
CA LEU A 157 -20.19 -25.52 -8.80
C LEU A 157 -19.72 -26.91 -8.34
N LYS A 158 -20.50 -27.97 -8.61
CA LYS A 158 -20.12 -29.36 -8.33
C LYS A 158 -18.85 -29.81 -9.06
N LEU A 159 -18.51 -29.16 -10.18
CA LEU A 159 -17.30 -29.44 -10.95
C LEU A 159 -16.05 -28.79 -10.32
N SER A 160 -16.20 -28.01 -9.25
CA SER A 160 -15.10 -27.39 -8.50
C SER A 160 -15.08 -27.84 -7.04
N PRO A 161 -14.82 -29.14 -6.77
CA PRO A 161 -14.88 -29.72 -5.43
C PRO A 161 -13.94 -29.04 -4.41
N GLY A 162 -12.89 -28.36 -4.86
CA GLY A 162 -11.98 -27.60 -3.99
C GLY A 162 -12.60 -26.38 -3.32
N LEU A 163 -13.80 -25.93 -3.75
CA LEU A 163 -14.57 -24.89 -3.05
C LEU A 163 -15.16 -25.38 -1.72
N ALA A 164 -15.30 -26.70 -1.56
CA ALA A 164 -15.92 -27.30 -0.39
C ALA A 164 -15.29 -26.78 0.91
N ASN A 165 -16.11 -26.14 1.74
CA ASN A 165 -15.72 -25.55 3.03
C ASN A 165 -14.69 -24.41 2.97
N MET A 166 -14.25 -23.98 1.78
CA MET A 166 -13.41 -22.80 1.60
C MET A 166 -14.25 -21.52 1.47
N THR A 167 -15.53 -21.65 1.14
CA THR A 167 -16.43 -20.50 1.01
C THR A 167 -16.88 -19.97 2.36
N PHE A 168 -16.98 -18.65 2.48
CA PHE A 168 -17.52 -17.98 3.65
C PHE A 168 -19.02 -18.28 3.81
N ASP A 169 -19.38 -18.79 5.00
CA ASP A 169 -20.77 -19.08 5.36
C ASP A 169 -21.15 -18.27 6.60
N PRO A 170 -21.94 -17.18 6.45
CA PRO A 170 -22.39 -16.36 7.58
C PRO A 170 -23.06 -17.16 8.71
N ALA A 171 -23.80 -18.23 8.38
CA ALA A 171 -24.51 -19.04 9.37
C ALA A 171 -23.56 -19.84 10.28
N SER A 172 -22.34 -20.08 9.83
CA SER A 172 -21.33 -20.81 10.61
C SER A 172 -20.62 -19.94 11.65
N TRP A 173 -20.81 -18.62 11.63
CA TRP A 173 -20.17 -17.67 12.54
C TRP A 173 -21.09 -17.34 13.73
N PRO A 174 -20.54 -16.97 14.90
CA PRO A 174 -21.36 -16.53 16.03
C PRO A 174 -22.06 -15.21 15.71
N ASP A 175 -23.06 -14.88 16.51
CA ASP A 175 -23.74 -13.59 16.42
C ASP A 175 -22.84 -12.52 17.06
N SER A 176 -22.29 -11.64 16.23
CA SER A 176 -21.39 -10.56 16.64
C SER A 176 -21.80 -9.24 16.00
N ALA A 177 -21.31 -8.14 16.59
CA ALA A 177 -21.44 -6.81 16.00
C ALA A 177 -20.43 -6.56 14.87
N GLU A 178 -19.31 -7.26 14.85
CA GLU A 178 -18.23 -7.10 13.87
C GLU A 178 -18.09 -8.33 12.98
N TRP A 179 -17.62 -8.12 11.74
CA TRP A 179 -17.17 -9.23 10.90
C TRP A 179 -16.01 -9.98 11.59
N PRO A 180 -15.81 -11.27 11.30
CA PRO A 180 -14.59 -11.95 11.72
C PRO A 180 -13.35 -11.24 11.16
N THR A 181 -12.26 -11.31 11.91
CA THR A 181 -10.94 -10.84 11.45
C THR A 181 -10.43 -11.72 10.32
N ALA A 182 -9.53 -11.16 9.49
CA ALA A 182 -8.85 -11.95 8.46
C ALA A 182 -8.16 -13.20 9.05
N ARG A 183 -7.51 -13.07 10.21
CA ARG A 183 -6.91 -14.20 10.94
C ARG A 183 -7.92 -15.31 11.25
N GLN A 184 -9.11 -14.94 11.73
CA GLN A 184 -10.16 -15.90 12.04
C GLN A 184 -10.70 -16.59 10.79
N MET A 185 -10.91 -15.84 9.71
CA MET A 185 -11.36 -16.39 8.42
C MET A 185 -10.35 -17.39 7.86
N ILE A 186 -9.06 -17.05 7.90
CA ILE A 186 -7.95 -17.92 7.49
C ILE A 186 -7.91 -19.18 8.36
N ALA A 187 -7.95 -19.04 9.68
CA ALA A 187 -7.91 -20.16 10.62
C ALA A 187 -9.09 -21.13 10.44
N LYS A 188 -10.26 -20.62 10.05
CA LYS A 188 -11.45 -21.44 9.77
C LYS A 188 -11.48 -22.01 8.34
N GLY A 189 -10.53 -21.63 7.49
CA GLY A 189 -10.47 -22.01 6.07
C GLY A 189 -11.50 -21.32 5.18
N GLN A 190 -12.37 -20.47 5.71
CA GLN A 190 -13.42 -19.76 4.98
C GLN A 190 -12.88 -18.47 4.35
N ARG A 191 -12.15 -18.61 3.24
CA ARG A 191 -11.35 -17.55 2.62
C ARG A 191 -11.86 -17.10 1.24
N ILE A 192 -12.91 -17.72 0.69
CA ILE A 192 -13.55 -17.29 -0.55
C ILE A 192 -14.96 -16.77 -0.25
N LEU A 193 -15.25 -15.51 -0.54
CA LEU A 193 -16.60 -14.97 -0.47
C LEU A 193 -17.21 -15.00 -1.87
N LEU A 194 -18.35 -15.65 -2.03
CA LEU A 194 -19.08 -15.68 -3.29
C LEU A 194 -20.36 -14.85 -3.13
N PHE A 195 -20.55 -13.86 -4.00
CA PHE A 195 -21.75 -13.02 -4.03
C PHE A 195 -22.44 -13.13 -5.39
N THR A 196 -23.77 -13.23 -5.39
CA THR A 196 -24.62 -13.14 -6.59
C THR A 196 -25.57 -11.96 -6.46
N ASP A 197 -25.92 -11.36 -7.59
CA ASP A 197 -26.99 -10.36 -7.67
C ASP A 197 -28.40 -10.97 -7.83
N SER A 198 -28.47 -12.29 -8.09
CA SER A 198 -29.69 -13.06 -8.27
C SER A 198 -30.28 -13.57 -6.96
N THR A 199 -31.51 -13.14 -6.66
CA THR A 199 -32.27 -13.59 -5.49
C THR A 199 -32.65 -15.08 -5.54
N SER A 200 -32.53 -15.72 -6.69
CA SER A 200 -32.83 -17.16 -6.84
C SER A 200 -31.61 -18.05 -6.64
N ASN A 201 -30.41 -17.51 -6.85
CA ASN A 201 -29.17 -18.28 -6.94
C ASN A 201 -28.28 -18.19 -5.69
N HIS A 202 -28.65 -17.41 -4.68
CA HIS A 202 -27.99 -17.46 -3.38
C HIS A 202 -28.42 -18.72 -2.59
N GLY A 203 -27.57 -19.13 -1.63
CA GLY A 203 -27.80 -20.26 -0.75
C GLY A 203 -26.58 -21.17 -0.63
N THR A 204 -26.81 -22.34 -0.03
CA THR A 204 -25.77 -23.34 0.19
C THR A 204 -25.92 -24.49 -0.79
N PHE A 205 -24.84 -24.81 -1.49
CA PHE A 205 -24.76 -25.84 -2.53
C PHE A 205 -23.86 -26.98 -2.07
N ASN A 206 -24.24 -28.21 -2.40
CA ASN A 206 -23.38 -29.37 -2.16
C ASN A 206 -22.28 -29.42 -3.22
N VAL A 207 -21.02 -29.37 -2.78
CA VAL A 207 -19.84 -29.35 -3.65
C VAL A 207 -18.81 -30.32 -3.08
N GLY A 208 -18.39 -31.31 -3.87
CA GLY A 208 -17.54 -32.40 -3.38
C GLY A 208 -18.13 -33.09 -2.14
N ASN A 209 -17.32 -33.23 -1.09
CA ASN A 209 -17.71 -33.79 0.21
C ASN A 209 -18.19 -32.72 1.22
N GLY A 210 -18.40 -31.48 0.78
CA GLY A 210 -18.76 -30.37 1.65
C GLY A 210 -19.77 -29.45 1.00
N LYS A 211 -19.73 -28.19 1.44
CA LYS A 211 -20.68 -27.15 1.01
C LYS A 211 -19.95 -25.93 0.48
N ALA A 212 -20.56 -25.28 -0.50
CA ALA A 212 -20.20 -23.95 -0.97
C ALA A 212 -21.38 -23.00 -0.71
N THR A 213 -21.13 -21.83 -0.12
CA THR A 213 -22.16 -20.82 0.13
C THR A 213 -21.98 -19.66 -0.84
N VAL A 214 -23.06 -19.34 -1.56
CA VAL A 214 -23.18 -18.13 -2.38
C VAL A 214 -24.14 -17.18 -1.66
N MET A 215 -23.65 -15.99 -1.33
CA MET A 215 -24.39 -14.96 -0.61
C MET A 215 -25.08 -14.02 -1.58
N LEU A 216 -26.19 -13.41 -1.14
CA LEU A 216 -26.84 -12.35 -1.92
C LEU A 216 -26.14 -11.02 -1.63
N ASP A 217 -25.69 -10.32 -2.66
CA ASP A 217 -24.92 -9.07 -2.51
C ASP A 217 -25.69 -7.95 -1.78
N ARG A 218 -26.98 -7.76 -2.09
CA ARG A 218 -27.85 -6.73 -1.50
C ARG A 218 -28.16 -6.95 -0.02
N ASP A 219 -27.80 -8.11 0.50
CA ASP A 219 -27.86 -8.42 1.94
C ASP A 219 -26.51 -8.17 2.63
N ALA A 220 -25.42 -8.02 1.88
CA ALA A 220 -24.08 -7.88 2.42
C ALA A 220 -23.49 -6.47 2.26
N MET A 221 -23.84 -5.77 1.19
CA MET A 221 -23.13 -4.56 0.77
C MET A 221 -24.00 -3.51 0.08
N VAL A 222 -23.42 -2.31 -0.01
CA VAL A 222 -23.88 -1.20 -0.84
C VAL A 222 -22.93 -0.99 -2.01
N GLU A 223 -23.40 -0.29 -3.05
CA GLU A 223 -22.63 -0.09 -4.28
C GLU A 223 -22.98 1.25 -4.93
N ASN A 224 -21.98 1.96 -5.45
CA ASN A 224 -22.24 3.13 -6.27
C ASN A 224 -22.53 2.75 -7.71
N ASN A 225 -23.19 3.65 -8.44
CA ASN A 225 -23.40 3.53 -9.86
C ASN A 225 -22.07 3.29 -10.58
N TRP A 226 -22.06 2.36 -11.52
CA TRP A 226 -20.84 1.88 -12.16
C TRP A 226 -20.20 2.93 -13.06
N ASN A 227 -21.03 3.74 -13.73
CA ASN A 227 -20.59 4.53 -14.87
C ASN A 227 -19.88 5.83 -14.44
N LEU A 228 -18.54 5.85 -14.53
CA LEU A 228 -17.75 7.07 -14.48
C LEU A 228 -17.97 7.96 -15.71
N GLY A 229 -18.63 7.50 -16.76
CA GLY A 229 -19.04 8.32 -17.89
C GLY A 229 -19.11 7.52 -19.19
N ASP A 230 -19.92 7.98 -20.12
CA ASP A 230 -20.19 7.23 -21.36
C ASP A 230 -19.01 7.24 -22.34
N THR A 231 -18.04 8.14 -22.13
CA THR A 231 -16.84 8.26 -22.97
C THR A 231 -15.62 8.53 -22.10
N ILE A 232 -14.43 8.28 -22.62
CA ILE A 232 -13.15 8.62 -21.97
C ILE A 232 -12.95 10.12 -21.72
N PHE A 233 -13.77 10.99 -22.34
CA PHE A 233 -13.68 12.45 -22.17
C PHE A 233 -14.68 12.99 -21.13
N SER A 234 -15.52 12.12 -20.57
CA SER A 234 -16.59 12.51 -19.65
C SER A 234 -16.41 11.78 -18.32
N HIS A 235 -16.23 12.52 -17.23
CA HIS A 235 -16.11 11.95 -15.90
C HIS A 235 -17.21 12.43 -14.97
N ASN A 236 -18.05 11.51 -14.54
CA ASN A 236 -18.98 11.66 -13.44
C ASN A 236 -18.36 11.11 -12.15
N TRP A 237 -17.73 12.00 -11.40
CA TRP A 237 -17.14 11.68 -10.09
C TRP A 237 -18.18 11.57 -8.95
N SER A 238 -19.49 11.69 -9.21
CA SER A 238 -20.51 11.51 -8.17
C SER A 238 -20.59 10.06 -7.67
N CYS A 239 -20.67 9.89 -6.36
CA CYS A 239 -20.92 8.58 -5.77
C CYS A 239 -22.44 8.31 -5.69
N ASP A 240 -23.11 8.18 -6.82
CA ASP A 240 -24.57 7.95 -6.82
C ASP A 240 -24.91 6.49 -6.54
N ASN A 241 -26.09 6.24 -6.00
CA ASN A 241 -26.50 4.88 -5.63
C ASN A 241 -26.66 4.01 -6.88
N HIS A 242 -26.21 2.76 -6.83
CA HIS A 242 -26.54 1.79 -7.87
C HIS A 242 -28.06 1.52 -7.86
N PRO A 243 -28.78 1.62 -8.99
CA PRO A 243 -30.25 1.60 -9.03
C PRO A 243 -30.89 0.32 -8.47
N PHE A 244 -30.15 -0.80 -8.52
CA PHE A 244 -30.63 -2.11 -8.06
C PHE A 244 -30.03 -2.58 -6.73
N LYS A 245 -29.25 -1.73 -6.04
CA LYS A 245 -28.61 -2.08 -4.76
C LYS A 245 -29.18 -1.25 -3.60
N PRO A 246 -28.98 -1.69 -2.33
CA PRO A 246 -29.41 -0.93 -1.17
C PRO A 246 -28.81 0.48 -1.18
N ALA A 247 -29.49 1.42 -0.51
CA ALA A 247 -29.02 2.79 -0.37
C ALA A 247 -27.60 2.84 0.23
N LEU A 248 -26.73 3.72 -0.30
CA LEU A 248 -25.33 3.90 0.14
C LEU A 248 -25.18 4.15 1.65
N ASN A 249 -26.19 4.74 2.29
CA ASN A 249 -26.21 4.99 3.73
C ASN A 249 -26.69 3.78 4.56
N ASN A 250 -27.07 2.65 3.95
CA ASN A 250 -27.37 1.43 4.69
C ASN A 250 -26.11 0.94 5.40
N LYS A 251 -26.18 0.77 6.72
CA LYS A 251 -25.03 0.48 7.59
C LYS A 251 -24.90 -0.99 7.98
N GLN A 252 -25.90 -1.83 7.74
CA GLN A 252 -25.93 -3.19 8.28
C GLN A 252 -26.22 -4.23 7.20
N VAL A 253 -25.61 -5.41 7.38
CA VAL A 253 -25.96 -6.61 6.63
C VAL A 253 -27.37 -7.10 7.01
N LYS A 254 -27.97 -7.92 6.15
CA LYS A 254 -29.27 -8.58 6.36
C LYS A 254 -29.14 -10.08 6.61
N PHE A 255 -27.93 -10.57 6.86
CA PHE A 255 -27.72 -11.96 7.23
C PHE A 255 -28.38 -12.27 8.58
N SER A 256 -29.08 -13.40 8.65
CA SER A 256 -29.81 -13.82 9.84
C SER A 256 -28.88 -13.93 11.05
N GLY A 257 -29.26 -13.32 12.18
CA GLY A 257 -28.47 -13.28 13.41
C GLY A 257 -27.27 -12.32 13.39
N LYS A 258 -26.99 -11.62 12.28
CA LYS A 258 -25.79 -10.79 12.14
C LYS A 258 -26.11 -9.30 12.26
N ARG A 259 -25.24 -8.59 13.00
CA ARG A 259 -25.29 -7.13 13.17
C ARG A 259 -24.07 -6.45 12.54
N TRP A 260 -23.43 -7.13 11.60
CA TRP A 260 -22.19 -6.68 10.97
C TRP A 260 -22.42 -5.42 10.13
N PRO A 261 -21.42 -4.50 10.08
CA PRO A 261 -21.45 -3.39 9.15
C PRO A 261 -21.57 -3.88 7.70
N SER A 262 -22.43 -3.27 6.89
CA SER A 262 -22.48 -3.61 5.47
C SER A 262 -21.20 -3.17 4.75
N LEU A 263 -20.75 -4.02 3.83
CA LEU A 263 -19.58 -3.73 3.02
C LEU A 263 -19.89 -2.67 1.96
N PHE A 264 -18.88 -2.13 1.32
CA PHE A 264 -19.02 -1.20 0.20
C PHE A 264 -18.16 -1.64 -1.00
N LEU A 265 -18.81 -1.96 -2.11
CA LEU A 265 -18.20 -2.14 -3.43
C LEU A 265 -18.23 -0.81 -4.17
N MET A 266 -17.06 -0.20 -4.37
CA MET A 266 -16.95 1.06 -5.10
C MET A 266 -16.56 0.80 -6.55
N ASN A 267 -17.43 1.16 -7.48
CA ASN A 267 -17.14 1.11 -8.90
C ASN A 267 -16.39 2.39 -9.35
N GLN A 268 -15.27 2.19 -10.03
CA GLN A 268 -14.38 3.19 -10.61
C GLN A 268 -14.01 2.75 -12.04
N PHE A 269 -14.99 2.71 -12.94
CA PHE A 269 -14.76 2.39 -14.35
C PHE A 269 -15.83 3.03 -15.24
N HIS A 270 -15.59 3.09 -16.54
CA HIS A 270 -16.56 3.58 -17.52
C HIS A 270 -17.50 2.45 -17.96
N SER A 271 -18.62 2.80 -18.61
CA SER A 271 -19.51 1.79 -19.20
C SER A 271 -18.83 0.90 -20.25
N GLN A 272 -17.74 1.37 -20.84
CA GLN A 272 -16.85 0.61 -21.72
C GLN A 272 -15.41 0.74 -21.20
N GLY A 273 -14.71 -0.39 -21.06
CA GLY A 273 -13.30 -0.37 -20.67
C GLY A 273 -12.43 0.16 -21.81
N GLU A 274 -11.55 1.11 -21.50
CA GLU A 274 -10.58 1.67 -22.45
C GLU A 274 -9.18 1.81 -21.84
N THR A 275 -8.22 1.12 -22.44
CA THR A 275 -6.82 1.07 -21.98
C THR A 275 -6.12 2.42 -21.95
N LEU A 276 -6.40 3.28 -22.92
CA LEU A 276 -5.69 4.56 -23.07
C LEU A 276 -6.00 5.54 -21.95
N HIS A 277 -7.11 5.32 -21.23
CA HIS A 277 -7.62 6.24 -20.22
C HIS A 277 -7.56 5.65 -18.81
N ALA A 278 -7.36 4.34 -18.67
CA ALA A 278 -7.33 3.65 -17.39
C ALA A 278 -6.28 4.22 -16.41
N ARG A 279 -5.08 4.59 -16.89
CA ARG A 279 -4.08 5.25 -16.04
C ARG A 279 -4.59 6.57 -15.47
N SER A 280 -5.38 7.34 -16.21
CA SER A 280 -5.99 8.58 -15.73
C SER A 280 -7.11 8.30 -14.72
N ASP A 281 -7.97 7.32 -14.98
CA ASP A 281 -9.10 7.01 -14.10
C ASP A 281 -8.64 6.43 -12.75
N ASN A 282 -7.60 5.61 -12.80
CA ASN A 282 -7.05 4.90 -11.66
C ASN A 282 -5.86 5.62 -11.02
N ASN A 283 -5.52 6.84 -11.44
CA ASN A 283 -4.49 7.59 -10.74
C ASN A 283 -4.94 7.93 -9.32
N LEU A 284 -3.96 8.12 -8.44
CA LEU A 284 -4.22 8.33 -7.03
C LEU A 284 -5.09 9.55 -6.73
N SER A 285 -4.92 10.67 -7.45
CA SER A 285 -5.78 11.86 -7.32
C SER A 285 -7.26 11.54 -7.54
N ASN A 286 -7.58 10.81 -8.61
CA ASN A 286 -8.96 10.48 -8.97
C ASN A 286 -9.55 9.39 -8.08
N LEU A 287 -8.74 8.41 -7.68
CA LEU A 287 -9.12 7.41 -6.68
C LEU A 287 -9.43 8.08 -5.34
N TRP A 288 -8.55 8.96 -4.86
CA TRP A 288 -8.74 9.73 -3.64
C TRP A 288 -10.02 10.57 -3.72
N LYS A 289 -10.19 11.34 -4.80
CA LYS A 289 -11.38 12.15 -5.04
C LYS A 289 -12.65 11.29 -4.96
N ARG A 290 -12.66 10.10 -5.56
CA ARG A 290 -13.81 9.21 -5.51
C ARG A 290 -14.07 8.70 -4.09
N VAL A 291 -13.04 8.18 -3.43
CA VAL A 291 -13.14 7.58 -2.09
C VAL A 291 -13.47 8.64 -1.04
N GLU A 292 -12.61 9.62 -0.87
CA GLU A 292 -12.62 10.57 0.25
C GLU A 292 -13.61 11.72 0.02
N ASP A 293 -13.60 12.35 -1.16
CA ASP A 293 -14.39 13.57 -1.37
C ASP A 293 -15.84 13.30 -1.78
N LYS A 294 -16.10 12.13 -2.38
CA LYS A 294 -17.40 11.82 -3.00
C LYS A 294 -18.14 10.70 -2.29
N CYS A 295 -17.52 9.54 -2.10
CA CYS A 295 -18.19 8.37 -1.54
C CYS A 295 -18.25 8.39 -0.01
N ARG A 296 -17.20 8.85 0.67
CA ARG A 296 -17.14 8.86 2.14
C ARG A 296 -18.26 9.70 2.76
N ALA A 297 -18.60 10.84 2.16
CA ALA A 297 -19.71 11.68 2.61
C ALA A 297 -21.09 11.01 2.53
N LYS A 298 -21.27 10.02 1.65
CA LYS A 298 -22.56 9.33 1.44
C LYS A 298 -22.65 7.98 2.16
N THR A 299 -21.52 7.31 2.32
CA THR A 299 -21.45 5.95 2.89
C THR A 299 -21.01 5.97 4.35
N ASP A 300 -20.27 7.01 4.76
CA ASP A 300 -19.60 7.15 6.05
C ASP A 300 -18.81 5.86 6.39
N ARG A 301 -18.06 5.39 5.38
CA ARG A 301 -17.07 4.30 5.48
C ARG A 301 -16.12 4.34 4.28
N THR A 302 -14.97 3.71 4.44
CA THR A 302 -14.05 3.40 3.34
C THR A 302 -14.58 2.21 2.53
N PRO A 303 -14.40 2.16 1.20
CA PRO A 303 -14.77 1.00 0.40
C PRO A 303 -14.02 -0.26 0.83
N ASN A 304 -14.69 -1.39 0.78
CA ASN A 304 -14.06 -2.70 0.94
C ASN A 304 -13.49 -3.21 -0.37
N PHE A 305 -14.02 -2.74 -1.49
CA PHE A 305 -13.55 -3.07 -2.83
C PHE A 305 -13.51 -1.82 -3.69
N ILE A 306 -12.39 -1.60 -4.37
CA ILE A 306 -12.23 -0.58 -5.40
C ILE A 306 -12.18 -1.33 -6.73
N ALA A 307 -13.32 -1.42 -7.41
CA ALA A 307 -13.45 -2.11 -8.69
C ALA A 307 -13.04 -1.18 -9.84
N VAL A 308 -12.06 -1.62 -10.63
CA VAL A 308 -11.47 -0.85 -11.74
C VAL A 308 -11.33 -1.68 -13.01
N ASP A 309 -11.25 -0.99 -14.14
CA ASP A 309 -10.70 -1.54 -15.38
C ASP A 309 -9.18 -1.35 -15.40
N PHE A 310 -8.47 -2.32 -15.98
CA PHE A 310 -7.01 -2.36 -16.12
C PHE A 310 -6.26 -2.06 -14.82
N TYR A 311 -6.51 -2.86 -13.78
CA TYR A 311 -5.96 -2.65 -12.41
C TYR A 311 -4.46 -2.37 -12.31
N HIS A 312 -3.66 -2.84 -13.27
CA HIS A 312 -2.22 -2.66 -13.35
C HIS A 312 -1.80 -1.27 -13.86
N GLN A 313 -2.76 -0.45 -14.30
CA GLN A 313 -2.55 0.96 -14.65
C GLN A 313 -3.11 1.84 -13.55
N GLY A 314 -2.27 2.74 -13.00
CA GLY A 314 -2.63 3.60 -11.87
C GLY A 314 -2.27 2.98 -10.52
N ASP A 315 -2.92 3.46 -9.46
CA ASP A 315 -2.48 3.28 -8.06
C ASP A 315 -3.47 2.47 -7.21
N ALA A 316 -4.38 1.72 -7.85
CA ALA A 316 -5.48 1.05 -7.17
C ALA A 316 -5.01 0.02 -6.13
N LEU A 317 -3.93 -0.72 -6.42
CA LEU A 317 -3.37 -1.73 -5.52
C LEU A 317 -2.72 -1.07 -4.29
N GLU A 318 -1.82 -0.12 -4.51
CA GLU A 318 -1.11 0.65 -3.48
C GLU A 318 -2.09 1.41 -2.58
N TYR A 319 -3.11 2.04 -3.17
CA TYR A 319 -4.11 2.79 -2.41
C TYR A 319 -5.02 1.88 -1.59
N ALA A 320 -5.51 0.76 -2.17
CA ALA A 320 -6.27 -0.24 -1.42
C ALA A 320 -5.45 -0.81 -0.24
N ALA A 321 -4.16 -1.09 -0.45
CA ALA A 321 -3.26 -1.51 0.60
C ALA A 321 -3.09 -0.43 1.68
N THR A 322 -2.99 0.85 1.28
CA THR A 322 -2.85 1.98 2.21
C THR A 322 -4.10 2.16 3.07
N LEU A 323 -5.29 1.97 2.49
CA LEU A 323 -6.56 1.99 3.22
C LEU A 323 -6.67 0.82 4.22
N SER A 324 -6.24 -0.38 3.80
CA SER A 324 -6.25 -1.59 4.64
C SER A 324 -5.26 -1.55 5.80
N HIS A 325 -4.00 -1.22 5.52
CA HIS A 325 -2.91 -1.28 6.51
C HIS A 325 -2.77 0.01 7.33
N GLY A 326 -3.22 1.13 6.77
CA GLY A 326 -2.71 2.45 7.11
C GLY A 326 -1.44 2.76 6.31
N GLY A 327 -0.95 3.99 6.39
CA GLY A 327 0.19 4.44 5.61
C GLY A 327 0.18 5.95 5.38
N MET A 328 0.77 6.36 4.25
CA MET A 328 0.92 7.76 3.86
C MET A 328 0.54 7.96 2.40
N VAL A 329 -0.17 9.05 2.10
CA VAL A 329 -0.40 9.57 0.74
C VAL A 329 0.35 10.87 0.59
N LEU A 330 1.19 11.01 -0.43
CA LEU A 330 1.96 12.21 -0.73
C LEU A 330 1.25 13.11 -1.74
N TRP A 331 1.48 14.41 -1.63
CA TRP A 331 0.79 15.44 -2.41
C TRP A 331 1.77 16.47 -2.96
N GLU A 332 1.55 16.90 -4.21
CA GLU A 332 2.28 18.00 -4.86
C GLU A 332 2.04 19.33 -4.18
N GLY A 333 0.83 19.62 -3.73
CA GLY A 333 0.49 20.87 -3.09
C GLY A 333 0.61 20.79 -1.57
N ASN A 334 0.91 21.93 -0.94
CA ASN A 334 0.84 22.05 0.51
C ASN A 334 -0.60 21.83 1.00
N ASN A 335 -0.75 21.34 2.24
CA ASN A 335 -2.03 21.02 2.88
C ASN A 335 -2.84 19.95 2.13
N ALA A 336 -2.17 18.94 1.56
CA ALA A 336 -2.79 17.91 0.73
C ALA A 336 -3.66 18.49 -0.40
N THR A 337 -3.09 19.45 -1.13
CA THR A 337 -3.73 20.05 -2.32
C THR A 337 -3.03 19.61 -3.60
N GLN A 338 -3.59 19.98 -4.75
CA GLN A 338 -3.12 19.54 -6.07
C GLN A 338 -3.19 18.00 -6.21
N ASP A 339 -2.26 17.42 -6.97
CA ASP A 339 -2.28 15.99 -7.25
C ASP A 339 -1.65 15.15 -6.14
N ALA A 340 -2.22 13.97 -5.93
CA ALA A 340 -1.66 12.94 -5.08
C ALA A 340 -0.69 12.09 -5.90
N VAL A 341 0.56 12.01 -5.45
CA VAL A 341 1.67 11.49 -6.27
C VAL A 341 2.19 10.13 -5.85
N CYS A 342 1.80 9.64 -4.66
CA CYS A 342 2.29 8.36 -4.14
C CYS A 342 1.45 7.90 -2.95
N ALA A 343 1.12 6.60 -2.91
CA ALA A 343 0.50 5.93 -1.76
C ALA A 343 1.46 4.86 -1.20
N ILE A 344 1.81 4.98 0.08
CA ILE A 344 2.81 4.15 0.73
C ILE A 344 2.16 3.40 1.92
N PRO A 345 1.80 2.11 1.76
CA PRO A 345 1.11 1.34 2.80
C PRO A 345 2.04 0.84 3.91
N TYR A 346 1.71 0.99 5.18
CA TYR A 346 2.53 0.46 6.27
C TYR A 346 2.13 -0.97 6.68
N THR A 347 2.80 -1.97 6.10
CA THR A 347 2.50 -3.41 6.32
C THR A 347 2.98 -3.98 7.66
N GLY A 348 3.29 -3.11 8.63
CA GLY A 348 3.75 -3.49 9.98
C GLY A 348 5.20 -3.95 10.06
N ARG A 349 5.97 -3.89 8.97
CA ARG A 349 7.41 -4.16 8.95
C ARG A 349 8.18 -2.94 8.44
N PRO A 350 9.39 -2.67 8.96
CA PRO A 350 10.21 -1.59 8.45
C PRO A 350 10.55 -1.79 6.97
N TYR A 351 10.29 -0.79 6.13
CA TYR A 351 10.69 -0.82 4.72
C TYR A 351 10.88 0.60 4.17
N ALA A 352 11.46 0.68 2.98
CA ALA A 352 11.77 1.93 2.32
C ALA A 352 11.27 1.93 0.87
N VAL A 353 10.93 3.11 0.40
CA VAL A 353 10.55 3.38 -0.99
C VAL A 353 11.53 4.43 -1.52
N ASN A 354 12.10 4.19 -2.70
CA ASN A 354 12.95 5.13 -3.42
C ASN A 354 12.26 5.38 -4.76
N PHE A 355 11.96 6.65 -5.04
CA PHE A 355 11.04 7.06 -6.10
C PHE A 355 11.67 6.98 -7.50
N GLN A 356 12.98 6.75 -7.57
CA GLN A 356 13.71 6.57 -8.83
C GLN A 356 13.90 5.10 -9.22
N ALA A 357 13.60 4.17 -8.31
CA ALA A 357 13.82 2.75 -8.56
C ALA A 357 12.61 2.10 -9.24
N SER A 358 12.85 1.37 -10.32
CA SER A 358 11.80 0.75 -11.14
C SER A 358 11.29 -0.61 -10.65
N ASN A 359 11.98 -1.25 -9.70
CA ASN A 359 11.65 -2.58 -9.18
C ASN A 359 11.38 -2.52 -7.67
N GLN A 360 10.28 -1.89 -7.27
CA GLN A 360 9.93 -1.72 -5.86
C GLN A 360 8.56 -2.29 -5.51
N ARG A 361 8.36 -2.51 -4.20
CA ARG A 361 7.07 -2.96 -3.65
C ARG A 361 5.95 -1.95 -3.87
N VAL A 362 6.29 -0.66 -3.90
CA VAL A 362 5.40 0.45 -4.24
C VAL A 362 5.90 0.99 -5.57
N SER A 363 5.06 0.95 -6.60
CA SER A 363 5.43 1.47 -7.93
C SER A 363 4.77 2.83 -8.16
N GLY A 364 5.32 3.62 -9.08
CA GLY A 364 4.65 4.82 -9.61
C GLY A 364 4.78 6.10 -8.80
N CYS A 365 5.50 6.12 -7.67
CA CYS A 365 5.73 7.35 -6.90
C CYS A 365 6.58 8.35 -7.68
N GLU A 366 6.07 9.57 -7.84
CA GLU A 366 6.75 10.63 -8.59
C GLU A 366 7.89 11.25 -7.76
N ASN A 367 9.09 11.33 -8.36
CA ASN A 367 10.28 11.85 -7.72
C ASN A 367 10.29 13.38 -7.77
N ASP A 368 10.65 14.04 -6.67
CA ASP A 368 10.75 15.50 -6.58
C ASP A 368 9.44 16.26 -6.83
N GLU A 369 8.31 15.65 -6.50
CA GLU A 369 7.00 16.32 -6.60
C GLU A 369 6.36 16.57 -5.22
N ALA A 370 6.55 15.66 -4.27
CA ALA A 370 5.82 15.72 -3.00
C ALA A 370 6.25 16.90 -2.11
N ARG A 371 5.27 17.67 -1.64
CA ARG A 371 5.44 18.77 -0.67
C ARG A 371 4.72 18.53 0.65
N SER A 372 3.68 17.70 0.63
CA SER A 372 2.89 17.43 1.82
C SER A 372 2.38 16.01 1.85
N ALA A 373 1.71 15.63 2.94
CA ALA A 373 1.29 14.25 3.16
C ALA A 373 -0.05 14.15 3.90
N THR A 374 -0.81 13.10 3.63
CA THR A 374 -1.89 12.64 4.49
C THR A 374 -1.55 11.26 5.06
N LEU A 375 -1.50 11.16 6.38
CA LEU A 375 -1.29 9.93 7.11
C LEU A 375 -2.62 9.26 7.42
N LEU A 376 -2.72 7.96 7.18
CA LEU A 376 -3.95 7.17 7.33
C LEU A 376 -3.73 6.02 8.31
N ASN A 377 -4.58 5.90 9.33
CA ASN A 377 -4.67 4.76 10.25
C ASN A 377 -3.33 4.27 10.83
N LEU A 378 -2.33 5.15 10.99
CA LEU A 378 -1.06 4.82 11.61
C LEU A 378 -1.21 4.77 13.13
N LYS A 379 -0.50 3.84 13.75
CA LYS A 379 -0.54 3.59 15.19
C LYS A 379 0.53 4.36 15.94
N ALA A 380 0.26 4.69 17.19
CA ALA A 380 1.25 5.28 18.09
C ALA A 380 2.56 4.46 18.07
N GLY A 381 3.70 5.15 17.95
CA GLY A 381 5.03 4.56 17.79
C GLY A 381 5.46 4.31 16.34
N SER A 382 4.59 4.54 15.34
CA SER A 382 5.00 4.50 13.93
C SER A 382 5.99 5.63 13.64
N VAL A 383 7.09 5.32 12.97
CA VAL A 383 8.12 6.29 12.56
C VAL A 383 8.14 6.41 11.05
N ILE A 384 8.18 7.63 10.55
CA ILE A 384 8.28 7.94 9.12
C ILE A 384 9.47 8.88 8.94
N SER A 385 10.35 8.57 8.01
CA SER A 385 11.43 9.48 7.63
C SER A 385 11.36 9.73 6.11
N ILE A 386 11.59 10.97 5.72
CA ILE A 386 11.42 11.50 4.36
C ILE A 386 12.73 12.15 3.96
N TYR A 387 13.20 11.94 2.74
CA TYR A 387 14.54 12.32 2.28
C TYR A 387 14.49 12.94 0.87
N ASP A 388 15.28 13.99 0.64
CA ASP A 388 15.73 14.49 -0.68
C ASP A 388 16.92 13.68 -1.20
N SER A 389 16.90 12.37 -0.93
CA SER A 389 17.98 11.50 -1.37
C SER A 389 17.44 10.11 -1.66
N PRO A 390 17.62 9.59 -2.89
CA PRO A 390 17.17 8.24 -3.25
C PRO A 390 17.93 7.16 -2.46
N SER A 391 19.16 7.45 -2.00
CA SER A 391 19.94 6.58 -1.13
C SER A 391 19.59 6.75 0.36
N ARG A 392 18.77 7.76 0.70
CA ARG A 392 18.44 8.22 2.06
C ARG A 392 19.66 8.78 2.78
N SER A 393 20.53 9.48 2.06
CA SER A 393 21.60 10.24 2.70
C SER A 393 21.01 11.30 3.63
N ARG A 394 21.69 11.55 4.74
CA ARG A 394 21.37 12.60 5.72
C ARG A 394 22.27 13.83 5.57
N GLU A 395 23.10 13.85 4.53
CA GLU A 395 23.88 15.03 4.10
C GLU A 395 23.01 16.06 3.39
N ASP A 396 21.94 15.62 2.74
CA ASP A 396 20.93 16.49 2.14
C ASP A 396 19.71 16.59 3.06
N ASP A 397 18.57 17.00 2.52
CA ASP A 397 17.39 17.28 3.31
C ASP A 397 16.63 16.03 3.71
N TRP A 398 16.22 16.03 4.98
CA TRP A 398 15.44 14.94 5.53
C TRP A 398 14.67 15.36 6.77
N THR A 399 13.56 14.69 7.00
CA THR A 399 12.75 14.89 8.20
C THR A 399 12.32 13.55 8.76
N THR A 400 12.08 13.48 10.05
CA THR A 400 11.55 12.28 10.71
C THR A 400 10.45 12.62 11.69
N LEU A 401 9.37 11.86 11.58
CA LEU A 401 8.15 12.01 12.33
C LEU A 401 7.88 10.74 13.13
N GLU A 402 7.43 10.91 14.38
CA GLU A 402 6.84 9.84 15.17
C GLU A 402 5.35 10.11 15.38
N VAL A 403 4.55 9.09 15.14
CA VAL A 403 3.13 9.09 15.51
C VAL A 403 3.02 8.89 17.02
N THR A 404 2.45 9.85 17.73
CA THR A 404 2.36 9.83 19.20
C THR A 404 1.03 9.32 19.74
N LYS A 405 0.00 9.29 18.89
CA LYS A 405 -1.33 8.76 19.24
C LYS A 405 -1.97 8.10 18.01
N ASP A 406 -2.87 7.16 18.26
CA ASP A 406 -3.69 6.57 17.20
C ASP A 406 -4.61 7.64 16.58
N PHE A 407 -4.74 7.60 15.26
CA PHE A 407 -5.66 8.44 14.50
C PHE A 407 -6.16 7.71 13.26
N GLU A 408 -7.27 8.18 12.72
CA GLU A 408 -7.76 7.71 11.42
C GLU A 408 -7.08 8.46 10.26
N LYS A 409 -6.97 9.78 10.36
CA LYS A 409 -6.43 10.65 9.32
C LYS A 409 -5.77 11.90 9.92
N ILE A 410 -4.56 12.23 9.48
CA ILE A 410 -3.87 13.49 9.78
C ILE A 410 -3.24 14.03 8.50
N THR A 411 -3.39 15.34 8.25
CA THR A 411 -2.71 16.02 7.14
C THR A 411 -1.49 16.77 7.67
N ILE A 412 -0.34 16.47 7.08
CA ILE A 412 0.89 17.24 7.17
C ILE A 412 0.79 18.35 6.14
N ASN A 413 0.90 19.61 6.56
CA ASN A 413 0.75 20.76 5.67
C ASN A 413 1.92 20.92 4.71
N SER A 414 3.15 20.81 5.20
CA SER A 414 4.38 20.90 4.41
C SER A 414 5.52 20.26 5.19
N PHE A 415 6.51 19.74 4.48
CA PHE A 415 7.70 19.15 5.10
C PHE A 415 8.67 20.19 5.68
N GLU A 416 8.48 21.48 5.38
CA GLU A 416 9.30 22.61 5.85
C GLU A 416 8.85 23.20 7.20
N THR A 417 7.71 22.75 7.74
CA THR A 417 7.10 23.46 8.87
C THR A 417 7.63 22.96 10.21
N ALA A 418 7.88 23.88 11.14
CA ALA A 418 8.23 23.53 12.53
C ALA A 418 7.02 23.11 13.38
N ARG A 419 5.80 23.37 12.92
CA ARG A 419 4.56 23.12 13.67
C ARG A 419 3.76 21.98 13.07
N TRP A 420 3.71 20.88 13.79
CA TRP A 420 3.07 19.64 13.35
C TRP A 420 1.69 19.46 13.99
N PRO A 421 0.78 18.72 13.33
CA PRO A 421 -0.53 18.41 13.89
C PRO A 421 -0.42 17.63 15.21
N ASP A 422 -1.43 17.79 16.07
CA ASP A 422 -1.53 17.00 17.30
C ASP A 422 -1.61 15.50 16.97
N GLY A 423 -0.73 14.70 17.59
CA GLY A 423 -0.53 13.29 17.27
C GLY A 423 0.70 12.98 16.43
N ILE A 424 1.40 14.01 15.95
CA ILE A 424 2.67 13.90 15.25
C ILE A 424 3.73 14.67 16.02
N LEU A 425 4.84 13.99 16.30
CA LEU A 425 6.04 14.59 16.86
C LEU A 425 7.11 14.64 15.78
N LEU A 426 7.49 15.85 15.36
CA LEU A 426 8.73 16.04 14.62
C LEU A 426 9.90 15.69 15.52
N LYS A 427 10.61 14.64 15.15
CA LYS A 427 11.85 14.26 15.82
C LYS A 427 13.00 15.05 15.23
N TRP A 428 13.19 14.93 13.92
CA TRP A 428 14.38 15.41 13.24
C TRP A 428 14.02 16.21 12.00
N VAL A 429 14.85 17.20 11.67
CA VAL A 429 14.74 17.95 10.43
C VAL A 429 16.12 18.46 10.02
N ASN A 430 16.46 18.33 8.74
CA ASN A 430 17.57 18.97 8.07
C ASN A 430 17.05 19.67 6.81
N HIS A 431 17.39 20.94 6.66
CA HIS A 431 17.03 21.78 5.51
C HIS A 431 18.24 22.60 5.06
N ASN A 432 18.76 22.26 3.90
CA ASN A 432 19.78 22.91 3.10
C ASN A 432 19.07 23.70 2.00
N ASN A 433 18.18 23.04 1.26
CA ASN A 433 17.47 23.63 0.13
C ASN A 433 15.94 23.37 0.13
N GLY A 434 15.41 22.68 1.14
CA GLY A 434 14.02 22.28 1.36
C GLY A 434 13.67 20.90 0.77
N LEU A 435 12.81 20.15 1.48
CA LEU A 435 12.17 18.90 1.05
C LEU A 435 10.94 19.11 0.16
N ASP A 436 10.24 20.22 0.32
CA ASP A 436 9.02 20.54 -0.45
C ASP A 436 9.31 20.47 -1.96
N GLY A 437 8.84 19.41 -2.63
CA GLY A 437 9.00 19.21 -4.07
C GLY A 437 10.36 18.63 -4.43
N LYS A 438 10.99 17.90 -3.50
CA LYS A 438 12.28 17.21 -3.71
C LYS A 438 12.34 15.84 -3.03
N VAL A 439 11.20 15.33 -2.54
CA VAL A 439 11.21 14.03 -1.89
C VAL A 439 11.59 12.95 -2.91
N SER A 440 12.66 12.23 -2.60
CA SER A 440 13.22 11.14 -3.42
C SER A 440 13.13 9.77 -2.72
N SER A 441 12.95 9.74 -1.38
CA SER A 441 12.77 8.49 -0.64
C SER A 441 12.01 8.67 0.66
N VAL A 442 11.30 7.61 1.07
CA VAL A 442 10.60 7.52 2.35
C VAL A 442 10.91 6.19 3.02
N THR A 443 11.07 6.21 4.34
CA THR A 443 11.14 5.03 5.19
C THR A 443 9.98 4.99 6.18
N LEU A 444 9.36 3.81 6.38
CA LEU A 444 8.32 3.60 7.38
C LEU A 444 8.75 2.50 8.35
N GLY A 445 8.51 2.70 9.64
CA GLY A 445 8.70 1.71 10.70
C GLY A 445 10.13 1.48 11.16
N TYR A 446 11.14 2.15 10.56
CA TYR A 446 12.51 2.07 11.07
C TYR A 446 12.63 2.86 12.37
N PRO A 447 13.02 2.22 13.49
CA PRO A 447 13.34 2.97 14.69
C PRO A 447 14.56 3.84 14.40
N GLU A 448 14.53 5.09 14.86
CA GLU A 448 15.64 6.01 14.67
C GLU A 448 16.91 5.50 15.40
N PRO A 449 18.04 5.37 14.69
CA PRO A 449 19.27 4.91 15.30
C PRO A 449 19.80 5.95 16.31
N PRO A 450 20.71 5.55 17.22
CA PRO A 450 21.43 6.53 18.05
C PRO A 450 22.24 7.45 17.14
N MET A 451 22.12 8.76 17.34
CA MET A 451 22.73 9.75 16.43
C MET A 451 23.03 11.07 17.14
N ILE A 452 23.87 11.87 16.50
CA ILE A 452 24.36 13.17 16.96
C ILE A 452 24.11 14.18 15.84
N VAL A 453 23.50 15.32 16.17
CA VAL A 453 23.28 16.43 15.24
C VAL A 453 24.09 17.63 15.74
N PHE A 454 25.04 18.09 14.94
CA PHE A 454 25.92 19.21 15.25
C PHE A 454 25.34 20.51 14.73
N TYR A 455 25.52 21.62 15.45
CA TYR A 455 24.98 22.94 15.11
C TYR A 455 26.06 24.01 15.12
N GLU A 456 25.97 24.96 14.19
CA GLU A 456 26.84 26.13 14.05
C GLU A 456 26.68 27.11 15.23
N GLY A 457 25.51 27.16 15.86
CA GLY A 457 25.23 28.08 16.96
C GLY A 457 25.25 27.38 18.31
N ASN A 458 25.55 28.13 19.38
CA ASN A 458 25.38 27.63 20.75
C ASN A 458 23.89 27.41 21.05
N HIS A 459 23.60 26.58 22.06
CA HIS A 459 22.25 26.18 22.44
C HIS A 459 21.45 25.49 21.32
N THR A 460 22.14 24.78 20.43
CA THR A 460 21.52 24.03 19.31
C THR A 460 20.69 24.96 18.43
N SER A 461 21.31 26.09 18.07
CA SER A 461 20.75 27.15 17.22
C SER A 461 21.55 27.29 15.92
N GLN A 462 21.10 28.14 15.00
CA GLN A 462 21.66 28.28 13.64
C GLN A 462 21.58 26.98 12.84
N ASN A 463 22.39 26.82 11.80
CA ASN A 463 22.30 25.68 10.90
C ASN A 463 22.91 24.42 11.53
N ILE A 464 22.50 23.26 11.00
CA ILE A 464 23.13 21.98 11.32
C ILE A 464 24.42 21.89 10.51
N VAL A 465 25.53 21.57 11.17
CA VAL A 465 26.82 21.31 10.51
C VAL A 465 26.80 19.93 9.85
N CYS A 466 26.37 18.90 10.59
CA CYS A 466 26.10 17.58 10.03
C CYS A 466 25.35 16.69 11.03
N THR A 467 24.90 15.53 10.53
CA THR A 467 24.31 14.46 11.34
C THR A 467 25.17 13.20 11.27
N LEU A 468 25.61 12.71 12.43
CA LEU A 468 26.35 11.46 12.54
C LEU A 468 25.52 10.37 13.21
N VAL A 469 25.43 9.21 12.57
CA VAL A 469 24.80 8.02 13.15
C VAL A 469 25.87 7.22 13.91
N MET A 470 25.56 6.81 15.14
CA MET A 470 26.47 5.99 15.94
C MET A 470 26.70 4.64 15.27
N PRO A 471 27.94 4.11 15.28
CA PRO A 471 28.22 2.79 14.74
C PRO A 471 27.44 1.72 15.52
N GLY A 472 26.92 0.71 14.82
CA GLY A 472 26.21 -0.41 15.46
C GLY A 472 27.12 -1.32 16.30
N SER A 473 28.44 -1.26 16.09
CA SER A 473 29.46 -1.99 16.83
C SER A 473 30.84 -1.35 16.66
N GLY A 474 31.72 -1.51 17.64
CA GLY A 474 33.10 -1.03 17.57
C GLY A 474 33.20 0.49 17.67
N ARG A 475 34.22 1.06 17.03
CA ARG A 475 34.50 2.50 17.01
C ARG A 475 34.57 3.04 15.60
N GLN A 476 34.14 4.27 15.41
CA GLN A 476 34.19 5.00 14.15
C GLN A 476 34.73 6.40 14.41
N PHE A 477 35.76 6.78 13.67
CA PHE A 477 36.29 8.13 13.69
C PHE A 477 35.88 8.86 12.41
N VAL A 478 35.41 10.09 12.55
CA VAL A 478 35.01 10.98 11.47
C VAL A 478 35.92 12.20 11.50
N ASN A 479 36.62 12.45 10.41
CA ASN A 479 37.49 13.62 10.24
C ASN A 479 36.75 14.66 9.38
N PHE A 480 36.40 15.81 9.96
CA PHE A 480 35.56 16.81 9.28
C PHE A 480 36.27 17.50 8.11
N GLN A 481 37.59 17.34 7.97
CA GLN A 481 38.30 17.81 6.79
C GLN A 481 38.07 16.88 5.58
N HIS A 482 37.79 15.60 5.86
CA HIS A 482 37.77 14.50 4.90
C HIS A 482 36.77 13.42 5.32
N ASP A 483 35.49 13.77 5.37
CA ASP A 483 34.42 12.82 5.67
C ASP A 483 33.39 12.72 4.53
N PRO A 484 32.69 11.56 4.45
CA PRO A 484 31.59 11.38 3.52
C PRO A 484 30.23 11.76 4.14
N TYR A 485 30.19 12.54 5.23
CA TYR A 485 28.98 12.92 5.95
C TYR A 485 28.68 14.42 5.84
N GLY A 486 29.45 15.15 5.03
CA GLY A 486 29.27 16.58 4.78
C GLY A 486 29.51 17.45 6.00
N CYS A 487 30.33 17.01 6.96
CA CYS A 487 30.60 17.79 8.16
C CYS A 487 31.54 18.95 7.89
N ASP A 488 31.04 20.19 7.96
CA ASP A 488 31.90 21.37 7.82
C ASP A 488 32.91 21.47 8.97
N ASN A 489 34.19 21.49 8.60
CA ASN A 489 35.30 21.64 9.53
C ASN A 489 35.30 23.03 10.17
N ASP A 490 35.48 23.07 11.49
CA ASP A 490 35.57 24.30 12.29
C ASP A 490 34.28 25.14 12.35
N GLU A 491 33.12 24.53 12.14
CA GLU A 491 31.83 25.24 12.25
C GLU A 491 31.03 24.88 13.52
N ALA A 492 31.12 23.63 14.00
CA ALA A 492 30.23 23.17 15.06
C ALA A 492 30.54 23.77 16.45
N ARG A 493 29.50 24.23 17.14
CA ARG A 493 29.59 24.79 18.50
C ARG A 493 28.69 24.10 19.53
N SER A 494 27.68 23.36 19.09
CA SER A 494 26.81 22.63 20.00
C SER A 494 26.25 21.37 19.33
N ALA A 495 25.66 20.46 20.12
CA ALA A 495 25.09 19.23 19.56
C ALA A 495 23.85 18.75 20.30
N ARG A 496 22.99 18.04 19.56
CA ARG A 496 21.89 17.24 20.10
C ARG A 496 22.21 15.76 19.93
N PHE A 497 21.88 15.00 20.95
CA PHE A 497 22.10 13.56 21.01
C PHE A 497 20.77 12.84 21.16
N TYR A 498 20.59 11.79 20.38
CA TYR A 498 19.30 11.14 20.23
C TYR A 498 19.42 9.63 20.31
N ASN A 499 18.44 9.02 20.99
CA ASN A 499 18.33 7.57 21.21
C ASN A 499 19.63 6.92 21.70
N MET A 500 20.46 7.67 22.42
CA MET A 500 21.73 7.21 22.95
C MET A 500 21.52 6.05 23.93
N LYS A 501 22.38 5.05 23.81
CA LYS A 501 22.35 3.83 24.60
C LYS A 501 23.42 3.86 25.68
N LYS A 502 23.08 3.30 26.84
CA LYS A 502 24.03 3.14 27.93
C LYS A 502 25.33 2.48 27.43
N GLY A 503 26.47 3.03 27.85
CA GLY A 503 27.81 2.54 27.51
C GLY A 503 28.36 3.05 26.19
N GLN A 504 27.62 3.88 25.44
CA GLN A 504 28.18 4.60 24.30
C GLN A 504 29.10 5.73 24.76
N HIS A 505 30.17 5.95 23.99
CA HIS A 505 31.11 7.06 24.21
C HIS A 505 31.26 7.88 22.94
N VAL A 506 31.39 9.19 23.11
CA VAL A 506 31.62 10.14 22.03
C VAL A 506 32.72 11.10 22.46
N THR A 507 33.75 11.29 21.63
CA THR A 507 34.75 12.34 21.84
C THR A 507 34.76 13.28 20.64
N ILE A 508 34.65 14.57 20.90
CA ILE A 508 34.69 15.63 19.89
C ILE A 508 36.02 16.37 20.05
N TYR A 509 36.73 16.60 18.95
CA TYR A 509 38.11 17.11 18.93
C TYR A 509 38.23 18.39 18.09
N ASP A 510 39.08 19.31 18.55
CA ASP A 510 39.75 20.35 17.73
C ASP A 510 41.00 19.76 17.06
N SER A 511 40.84 18.57 16.47
CA SER A 511 41.93 17.89 15.79
C SER A 511 41.38 16.91 14.75
N PRO A 512 41.74 17.07 13.46
CA PRO A 512 41.26 16.19 12.40
C PRO A 512 41.79 14.75 12.51
N ASN A 513 42.81 14.53 13.35
CA ASN A 513 43.39 13.21 13.60
C ASN A 513 43.05 12.66 15.00
N GLY A 514 42.14 13.31 15.73
CA GLY A 514 41.73 12.88 17.07
C GLY A 514 42.82 13.01 18.13
N ALA A 515 43.73 13.98 17.99
CA ALA A 515 44.80 14.18 18.95
C ALA A 515 44.29 14.87 20.22
N HIS A 516 44.50 14.24 21.38
CA HIS A 516 44.18 14.82 22.70
C HIS A 516 45.12 15.96 23.15
N LYS A 517 46.01 16.42 22.26
CA LYS A 517 46.91 17.55 22.52
C LYS A 517 46.22 18.90 22.30
N ASP A 518 44.99 18.89 21.80
CA ASP A 518 44.11 20.06 21.68
C ASP A 518 42.76 19.85 22.39
N ASP A 519 41.92 20.89 22.34
CA ASP A 519 40.61 20.88 22.98
C ASP A 519 39.80 19.65 22.59
N ASN A 520 39.21 18.99 23.58
CA ASN A 520 38.27 17.90 23.34
C ASN A 520 37.22 17.83 24.44
N ILE A 521 36.03 17.38 24.08
CA ILE A 521 34.98 17.02 25.03
C ILE A 521 34.66 15.53 24.89
N GLN A 522 34.72 14.83 26.02
CA GLN A 522 34.47 13.39 26.12
C GLN A 522 33.13 13.16 26.81
N ILE A 523 32.22 12.47 26.13
CA ILE A 523 30.85 12.23 26.53
C ILE A 523 30.64 10.74 26.73
N GLU A 524 30.17 10.38 27.92
CA GLU A 524 29.83 9.03 28.32
C GLU A 524 28.34 8.94 28.63
N ILE A 525 27.67 7.97 28.00
CA ILE A 525 26.25 7.73 28.19
C ILE A 525 26.05 6.70 29.31
N LEU A 526 25.51 7.14 30.45
CA LEU A 526 25.37 6.33 31.67
C LEU A 526 24.04 5.56 31.72
N LYS A 527 23.03 6.01 30.96
CA LYS A 527 21.70 5.39 30.82
C LYS A 527 21.18 5.51 29.39
N ASP A 528 20.20 4.71 29.02
CA ASP A 528 19.45 4.93 27.78
C ASP A 528 18.75 6.30 27.84
N ILE A 529 19.06 7.18 26.89
CA ILE A 529 18.52 8.54 26.83
C ILE A 529 17.88 8.73 25.46
N LYS A 530 16.59 9.10 25.45
CA LYS A 530 15.90 9.44 24.20
C LYS A 530 16.46 10.73 23.58
N TYR A 531 16.76 11.71 24.41
CA TYR A 531 17.19 13.03 23.96
C TYR A 531 17.95 13.79 25.05
N PHE A 532 19.05 14.45 24.67
CA PHE A 532 19.63 15.58 25.41
C PHE A 532 20.41 16.51 24.47
N SER A 533 20.72 17.70 24.95
CA SER A 533 21.52 18.70 24.23
C SER A 533 22.74 19.10 25.02
N LEU A 534 23.87 19.28 24.33
CA LEU A 534 25.02 20.03 24.84
C LEU A 534 24.95 21.42 24.22
N PRO A 535 24.66 22.48 25.00
CA PRO A 535 24.50 23.84 24.47
C PRO A 535 25.83 24.47 24.01
N THR A 536 26.96 23.91 24.41
CA THR A 536 28.32 24.31 24.04
C THR A 536 29.26 23.13 24.26
N PHE A 537 30.39 23.09 23.56
CA PHE A 537 31.45 22.13 23.80
C PHE A 537 32.50 22.60 24.83
N GLU A 538 32.37 23.83 25.33
CA GLU A 538 33.32 24.48 26.26
C GLU A 538 33.06 24.18 27.74
N GLN A 539 32.11 23.32 28.07
CA GLN A 539 31.67 23.11 29.44
C GLN A 539 31.52 21.63 29.80
N SER A 540 32.11 21.25 30.94
CA SER A 540 31.86 19.94 31.55
C SER A 540 30.46 19.89 32.17
N VAL A 541 29.75 18.80 31.95
CA VAL A 541 28.41 18.54 32.46
C VAL A 541 28.37 17.19 33.16
N SER A 542 27.79 17.14 34.35
CA SER A 542 27.56 15.90 35.11
C SER A 542 26.08 15.73 35.38
N ASP A 543 25.40 14.96 34.52
CA ASP A 543 23.99 14.60 34.65
C ASP A 543 23.85 13.14 35.16
N PRO A 544 22.75 12.76 35.83
CA PRO A 544 22.52 11.36 36.22
C PRO A 544 22.45 10.36 35.05
N SER A 545 22.30 10.84 33.81
CA SER A 545 22.11 10.03 32.61
C SER A 545 23.34 10.05 31.70
N TYR A 546 24.14 11.12 31.71
CA TYR A 546 25.37 11.25 30.92
C TYR A 546 26.41 12.12 31.62
N ARG A 547 27.67 11.96 31.24
CA ARG A 547 28.77 12.80 31.72
C ARG A 547 29.56 13.33 30.53
N ALA A 548 29.72 14.65 30.45
CA ALA A 548 30.55 15.32 29.45
C ALA A 548 31.72 16.00 30.17
N THR A 549 32.95 15.69 29.78
CA THR A 549 34.18 16.25 30.38
C THR A 549 34.94 17.03 29.32
N PHE A 550 35.04 18.34 29.50
CA PHE A 550 35.76 19.23 28.61
C PHE A 550 37.21 19.42 29.06
N TYR A 551 38.14 19.21 28.13
CA TYR A 551 39.57 19.40 28.32
C TYR A 551 40.01 20.59 27.47
N ARG A 552 40.29 21.72 28.14
CA ARG A 552 40.55 23.01 27.48
C ARG A 552 42.03 23.23 27.14
N LYS A 553 42.27 23.87 26.00
CA LYS A 553 43.52 24.50 25.60
C LYS A 553 43.31 25.90 25.00
N ASN A 554 42.55 26.03 23.91
CA ASN A 554 42.28 27.30 23.22
C ASN A 554 40.79 27.49 22.78
N GLY A 555 39.92 26.52 23.09
CA GLY A 555 38.49 26.53 22.81
C GLY A 555 38.09 25.64 21.61
N LEU A 556 37.03 24.86 21.78
CA LEU A 556 36.45 23.90 20.85
C LEU A 556 35.21 24.41 20.08
N ASP A 557 34.48 25.40 20.61
CA ASP A 557 33.29 25.96 19.94
C ASP A 557 33.72 26.61 18.61
N GLY A 558 33.26 26.06 17.48
CA GLY A 558 33.60 26.55 16.14
C GLY A 558 35.02 26.18 15.72
N LYS A 559 35.54 25.07 16.25
CA LYS A 559 36.82 24.47 15.85
C LYS A 559 36.76 22.94 15.82
N VAL A 560 35.55 22.37 15.71
CA VAL A 560 35.43 20.90 15.67
C VAL A 560 35.98 20.40 14.34
N SER A 561 37.02 19.58 14.41
CA SER A 561 37.64 18.97 13.23
C SER A 561 37.53 17.44 13.20
N GLY A 562 37.08 16.80 14.27
CA GLY A 562 36.89 15.35 14.27
C GLY A 562 36.07 14.80 15.43
N VAL A 563 35.44 13.65 15.21
CA VAL A 563 34.58 12.97 16.19
C VAL A 563 34.89 11.49 16.23
N LEU A 564 35.18 10.96 17.42
CA LEU A 564 35.25 9.53 17.69
C LEU A 564 33.93 9.08 18.33
N MET A 565 33.25 8.13 17.70
CA MET A 565 32.03 7.50 18.20
C MET A 565 32.31 6.04 18.52
N GLU A 566 31.91 5.60 19.71
CA GLU A 566 32.11 4.24 20.18
C GLU A 566 30.75 3.64 20.56
N ALA A 567 30.45 2.49 19.96
CA ALA A 567 29.27 1.71 20.30
C ALA A 567 29.36 1.20 21.75
N SER A 568 28.22 0.90 22.34
CA SER A 568 28.20 0.20 23.63
C SER A 568 28.84 -1.18 23.47
N ASN A 569 29.84 -1.48 24.30
CA ASN A 569 30.34 -2.85 24.43
C ASN A 569 29.20 -3.67 25.04
N ARG A 570 28.64 -4.60 24.26
CA ARG A 570 27.53 -5.47 24.69
C ARG A 570 27.82 -6.20 25.99
#